data_AF-A0A395IHQ2-F1
#
_entry.id   AF-A0A395IHQ2-F1
#
_cell.length_a   1.000
_cell.length_b   1.000
_cell.length_c   1.000
_cell.angle_alpha   90.00
_cell.angle_beta   90.00
_cell.angle_gamma   90.00
#
_symmetry.space_group_name_H-M   'P 1'
#
loop_
_entity.id
_entity.type
_entity.pdbx_description
1 polymer ?
#
loop_
_entity_poly.entity_id
_entity_poly.type
_entity_poly.pdbx_seq_one_letter_code
_entity_poly.pdbx_strand_id
1 'polypeptide(L)'
;MILEATSDMDHIPKPTEALMFVIYLLSIGSLKDDECENTFNEPRGILLSRYSHATQQALINVKYIKSLNLTTLQAYCLFLLAARKHYDAHAFWILTGSAVRIGQRLGIHRDGSSLSLSPFDTEMRRRVWWQIVFLDGFAAKLCGAGYPAWLAKFDTKLPLIIAGATEMLFCCIRYEVSQAIRKANRFGDGHREAHGGPSTFLQVQTSLLKRIKRLMNWKQDFRTST
;
A
#
# COMPACT_ATOMS: atom_id res chain seq x y z
N MET A 1 -14.43 15.29 -3.31
CA MET A 1 -13.80 15.10 -1.99
C MET A 1 -12.68 16.11 -1.72
N ILE A 2 -11.47 16.01 -2.30
CA ILE A 2 -10.43 17.05 -2.10
C ILE A 2 -10.83 18.37 -2.77
N LEU A 3 -11.37 18.32 -4.00
CA LEU A 3 -11.90 19.47 -4.73
C LEU A 3 -13.15 20.11 -4.10
N GLU A 4 -13.84 19.40 -3.21
CA GLU A 4 -14.99 19.95 -2.47
C GLU A 4 -14.51 20.62 -1.18
N ALA A 5 -13.47 20.07 -0.54
CA ALA A 5 -12.82 20.67 0.63
C ALA A 5 -12.07 21.97 0.29
N THR A 6 -11.66 22.18 -0.96
CA THR A 6 -11.11 23.47 -1.42
C THR A 6 -12.16 24.56 -1.59
N SER A 7 -13.45 24.19 -1.62
CA SER A 7 -14.58 25.11 -1.88
C SER A 7 -15.23 25.65 -0.61
N ASP A 8 -15.05 24.97 0.53
CA ASP A 8 -15.47 25.40 1.86
C ASP A 8 -14.37 25.01 2.87
N MET A 9 -13.35 25.88 2.97
CA MET A 9 -12.20 25.65 3.84
C MET A 9 -12.54 25.77 5.33
N ASP A 10 -13.69 26.37 5.67
CA ASP A 10 -14.11 26.60 7.06
C ASP A 10 -14.74 25.35 7.69
N HIS A 11 -15.21 24.39 6.89
CA HIS A 11 -15.88 23.17 7.37
C HIS A 11 -15.32 21.86 6.79
N ILE A 12 -14.00 21.71 6.75
CA ILE A 12 -13.37 20.46 6.29
C ILE A 12 -13.57 19.34 7.33
N PRO A 13 -14.08 18.16 6.94
CA PRO A 13 -14.15 17.02 7.85
C PRO A 13 -12.75 16.60 8.31
N LYS A 14 -12.58 16.37 9.62
CA LYS A 14 -11.29 16.00 10.22
C LYS A 14 -10.56 14.83 9.54
N PRO A 15 -11.24 13.76 9.06
CA PRO A 15 -10.57 12.70 8.28
C PRO A 15 -9.97 13.19 6.96
N THR A 16 -10.63 14.15 6.30
CA THR A 16 -10.16 14.78 5.07
C THR A 16 -8.98 15.70 5.36
N GLU A 17 -9.04 16.47 6.44
CA GLU A 17 -7.92 17.30 6.92
C GLU A 17 -6.66 16.44 7.16
N ALA A 18 -6.79 15.30 7.86
CA ALA A 18 -5.68 14.37 8.08
C ALA A 18 -5.13 13.82 6.75
N LEU A 19 -6.00 13.56 5.78
CA LEU A 19 -5.59 13.13 4.44
C LEU A 19 -4.84 14.24 3.68
N MET A 20 -5.25 15.51 3.82
CA MET A 20 -4.58 16.63 3.19
C MET A 20 -3.17 16.84 3.75
N PHE A 21 -3.00 16.82 5.08
CA PHE A 21 -1.67 16.99 5.69
C PHE A 21 -0.67 15.93 5.23
N VAL A 22 -1.10 14.67 5.11
CA VAL A 22 -0.19 13.61 4.64
C VAL A 22 0.11 13.72 3.15
N ILE A 23 -0.82 14.21 2.34
CA ILE A 23 -0.56 14.52 0.93
C ILE A 23 0.49 15.64 0.84
N TYR A 24 0.37 16.71 1.63
CA TYR A 24 1.37 17.77 1.68
C TYR A 24 2.74 17.25 2.10
N LEU A 25 2.80 16.40 3.13
CA LEU A 25 4.05 15.75 3.56
C LEU A 25 4.69 14.94 2.42
N LEU A 26 3.91 14.14 1.70
CA LEU A 26 4.41 13.34 0.56
C LEU A 26 4.84 14.24 -0.60
N SER A 27 4.10 15.31 -0.89
CA SER A 27 4.45 16.31 -1.90
C SER A 27 5.80 16.95 -1.60
N ILE A 28 5.99 17.50 -0.39
CA ILE A 28 7.30 18.03 0.03
C ILE A 28 8.38 16.95 0.00
N GLY A 29 8.05 15.71 0.40
CA GLY A 29 8.96 14.57 0.32
C GLY A 29 9.46 14.27 -1.11
N SER A 30 8.66 14.60 -2.12
CA SER A 30 8.96 14.39 -3.54
C SER A 30 9.74 15.52 -4.21
N LEU A 31 9.77 16.71 -3.62
CA LEU A 31 10.54 17.87 -4.10
C LEU A 31 12.00 17.80 -3.66
N LYS A 32 12.86 18.46 -4.43
CA LYS A 32 14.26 18.74 -4.07
C LYS A 32 14.38 19.95 -3.13
N ASP A 33 15.55 20.12 -2.54
CA ASP A 33 15.83 21.21 -1.60
C ASP A 33 15.66 22.60 -2.27
N ASP A 34 16.19 22.76 -3.48
CA ASP A 34 16.09 23.98 -4.29
C ASP A 34 14.66 24.29 -4.72
N GLU A 35 13.87 23.28 -5.08
CA GLU A 35 12.45 23.44 -5.41
C GLU A 35 11.63 23.90 -4.19
N CYS A 36 11.98 23.41 -2.99
CA CYS A 36 11.32 23.83 -1.75
C CYS A 36 11.64 25.29 -1.41
N GLU A 37 12.90 25.68 -1.52
CA GLU A 37 13.35 27.05 -1.26
C GLU A 37 12.74 28.03 -2.27
N ASN A 38 12.69 27.68 -3.55
CA ASN A 38 12.10 28.55 -4.57
C ASN A 38 10.57 28.68 -4.45
N THR A 39 9.87 27.62 -4.03
CA THR A 39 8.40 27.60 -3.98
C THR A 39 7.85 28.12 -2.66
N PHE A 40 8.49 27.78 -1.55
CA PHE A 40 8.00 28.04 -0.19
C PHE A 40 8.88 29.00 0.60
N ASN A 41 10.04 29.41 0.06
CA ASN A 41 11.02 30.26 0.74
C ASN A 41 11.45 29.70 2.10
N GLU A 42 11.48 28.37 2.22
CA GLU A 42 11.82 27.65 3.45
C GLU A 42 12.64 26.39 3.15
N PRO A 43 13.61 26.01 4.02
CA PRO A 43 14.38 24.78 3.84
C PRO A 43 13.50 23.53 3.90
N ARG A 44 13.78 22.56 3.01
CA ARG A 44 13.01 21.31 2.92
C ARG A 44 12.91 20.55 4.25
N GLY A 45 13.98 20.53 5.04
CA GLY A 45 13.98 19.88 6.36
C GLY A 45 12.96 20.47 7.34
N ILE A 46 12.76 21.79 7.31
CA ILE A 46 11.79 22.49 8.16
C ILE A 46 10.37 22.14 7.72
N LEU A 47 10.10 22.18 6.40
CA LEU A 47 8.81 21.81 5.83
C LEU A 47 8.44 20.35 6.16
N LEU A 48 9.38 19.41 5.97
CA LEU A 48 9.16 18.00 6.30
C LEU A 48 8.85 17.81 7.79
N SER A 49 9.61 18.46 8.67
CA SER A 49 9.36 18.40 10.11
C SER A 49 7.97 18.92 10.48
N ARG A 50 7.60 20.10 9.95
CA ARG A 50 6.30 20.74 10.17
C ARG A 50 5.14 19.87 9.70
N TYR A 51 5.16 19.43 8.44
CA TYR A 51 4.07 18.63 7.88
C TYR A 51 4.02 17.22 8.45
N SER A 52 5.15 16.65 8.88
CA SER A 52 5.17 15.38 9.62
C SER A 52 4.46 15.52 10.97
N HIS A 53 4.80 16.56 11.74
CA HIS A 53 4.16 16.83 13.02
C HIS A 53 2.65 17.11 12.86
N ALA A 54 2.28 17.95 11.90
CA ALA A 54 0.87 18.25 11.60
C ALA A 54 0.09 16.99 11.21
N THR A 55 0.68 16.12 10.38
CA THR A 55 0.07 14.84 9.99
C THR A 55 -0.17 13.93 11.20
N GLN A 56 0.82 13.79 12.08
CA GLN A 56 0.69 12.99 13.30
C GLN A 56 -0.43 13.54 14.19
N GLN A 57 -0.46 14.85 14.40
CA GLN A 57 -1.48 15.50 15.22
C GLN A 57 -2.88 15.32 14.62
N ALA A 58 -3.04 15.48 13.31
CA ALA A 58 -4.31 15.28 12.62
C ALA A 58 -4.80 13.83 12.74
N LEU A 59 -3.90 12.83 12.63
CA LEU A 59 -4.23 11.42 12.85
C LEU A 59 -4.69 11.15 14.29
N ILE A 60 -4.02 11.76 15.28
CA ILE A 60 -4.42 11.66 16.69
C ILE A 60 -5.83 12.26 16.89
N ASN A 61 -6.11 13.42 16.29
CA ASN A 61 -7.38 14.12 16.41
C ASN A 61 -8.56 13.28 15.87
N VAL A 62 -8.34 12.50 14.82
CA VAL A 62 -9.34 11.56 14.26
C VAL A 62 -9.33 10.19 14.95
N LYS A 63 -8.53 10.01 16.01
CA LYS A 63 -8.41 8.78 16.79
C LYS A 63 -8.14 7.57 15.88
N TYR A 64 -7.17 7.68 14.97
CA TYR A 64 -6.96 6.76 13.85
C TYR A 64 -6.97 5.26 14.22
N ILE A 65 -6.43 4.89 15.39
CA ILE A 65 -6.43 3.50 15.89
C ILE A 65 -7.86 2.97 16.15
N LYS A 66 -8.75 3.84 16.63
CA LYS A 66 -10.13 3.48 17.00
C LYS A 66 -11.14 3.75 15.87
N SER A 67 -10.77 4.54 14.86
CA SER A 67 -11.64 4.97 13.78
C SER A 67 -12.15 3.81 12.92
N LEU A 68 -13.41 3.92 12.49
CA LEU A 68 -14.05 3.05 11.49
C LEU A 68 -14.29 3.81 10.16
N ASN A 69 -13.49 4.84 9.89
CA ASN A 69 -13.57 5.63 8.67
C ASN A 69 -12.46 5.23 7.68
N LEU A 70 -12.83 4.95 6.43
CA LEU A 70 -11.88 4.54 5.38
C LEU A 70 -10.87 5.64 5.05
N THR A 71 -11.28 6.91 5.02
CA THR A 71 -10.42 8.07 4.78
C THR A 71 -9.37 8.23 5.88
N THR A 72 -9.73 7.96 7.14
CA THR A 72 -8.75 7.92 8.24
C THR A 72 -7.71 6.82 8.03
N LEU A 73 -8.12 5.62 7.60
CA LEU A 73 -7.17 4.55 7.29
C LEU A 73 -6.30 4.90 6.06
N GLN A 74 -6.86 5.54 5.04
CA GLN A 74 -6.11 6.05 3.89
C GLN A 74 -5.01 7.02 4.32
N ALA A 75 -5.35 8.01 5.14
CA ALA A 75 -4.38 8.97 5.68
C ALA A 75 -3.27 8.26 6.46
N TYR A 76 -3.63 7.28 7.31
CA TYR A 76 -2.65 6.50 8.05
C TYR A 76 -1.74 5.66 7.13
N CYS A 77 -2.27 5.01 6.11
CA CYS A 77 -1.49 4.25 5.14
C CYS A 77 -0.48 5.13 4.38
N LEU A 78 -0.89 6.32 3.97
CA LEU A 78 0.01 7.28 3.30
C LEU A 78 1.08 7.80 4.26
N PHE A 79 0.74 7.97 5.55
CA PHE A 79 1.72 8.38 6.55
C PHE A 79 2.78 7.31 6.75
N LEU A 80 2.37 6.04 6.83
CA LEU A 80 3.31 4.90 6.88
C LEU A 80 4.21 4.85 5.64
N LEU A 81 3.69 5.19 4.46
CA LEU A 81 4.50 5.28 3.24
C LEU A 81 5.56 6.38 3.32
N ALA A 82 5.21 7.57 3.84
CA ALA A 82 6.15 8.66 4.06
C ALA A 82 7.19 8.30 5.14
N ALA A 83 6.74 7.65 6.22
CA ALA A 83 7.52 7.32 7.40
C ALA A 83 8.51 6.16 7.23
N ARG A 84 8.37 5.33 6.18
CA ARG A 84 9.09 4.05 6.01
C ARG A 84 10.62 4.10 6.04
N LYS A 85 11.22 5.27 5.81
CA LYS A 85 12.68 5.47 5.85
C LYS A 85 13.18 6.12 7.15
N HIS A 86 12.25 6.62 7.97
CA HIS A 86 12.54 7.43 9.15
C HIS A 86 12.35 6.66 10.46
N TYR A 87 11.54 5.61 10.45
CA TYR A 87 11.34 4.74 11.60
C TYR A 87 12.31 3.56 11.58
N ASP A 88 12.71 3.14 12.78
CA ASP A 88 13.37 1.84 12.99
C ASP A 88 12.51 0.70 12.40
N ALA A 89 13.17 -0.35 11.92
CA ALA A 89 12.53 -1.47 11.25
C ALA A 89 11.51 -2.20 12.13
N HIS A 90 11.81 -2.41 13.42
CA HIS A 90 10.88 -3.06 14.34
C HIS A 90 9.70 -2.16 14.68
N ALA A 91 9.95 -0.88 14.96
CA ALA A 91 8.88 0.09 15.21
C ALA A 91 7.94 0.21 13.99
N PHE A 92 8.50 0.29 12.79
CA PHE A 92 7.74 0.35 11.55
C PHE A 92 6.88 -0.91 11.35
N TRP A 93 7.40 -2.10 11.67
CA TRP A 93 6.65 -3.35 11.61
C TRP A 93 5.45 -3.38 12.56
N ILE A 94 5.59 -2.86 13.79
CA ILE A 94 4.46 -2.73 14.72
C ILE A 94 3.40 -1.77 14.17
N LEU A 95 3.82 -0.64 13.61
CA LEU A 95 2.91 0.35 13.03
C LEU A 95 2.14 -0.22 11.83
N THR A 96 2.80 -0.91 10.90
CA THR A 96 2.12 -1.55 9.77
C THR A 96 1.19 -2.69 10.22
N GLY A 97 1.58 -3.45 11.24
CA GLY A 97 0.73 -4.47 11.85
C GLY A 97 -0.54 -3.88 12.47
N SER A 98 -0.49 -2.68 13.03
CA SER A 98 -1.69 -1.98 13.49
C SER A 98 -2.63 -1.59 12.32
N ALA A 99 -2.08 -1.16 11.18
CA ALA A 99 -2.87 -0.85 9.99
C ALA A 99 -3.59 -2.10 9.44
N VAL A 100 -2.93 -3.27 9.48
CA VAL A 100 -3.55 -4.56 9.14
C VAL A 100 -4.77 -4.83 10.02
N ARG A 101 -4.64 -4.67 11.34
CA ARG A 101 -5.73 -4.90 12.30
C ARG A 101 -6.88 -3.90 12.12
N ILE A 102 -6.58 -2.63 11.85
CA ILE A 102 -7.59 -1.60 11.56
C ILE A 102 -8.32 -1.95 10.26
N GLY A 103 -7.61 -2.32 9.20
CA GLY A 103 -8.19 -2.76 7.93
C GLY A 103 -9.07 -4.01 8.06
N GLN A 104 -8.66 -4.96 8.92
CA GLN A 104 -9.48 -6.13 9.24
C GLN A 104 -10.77 -5.73 9.95
N ARG A 105 -10.68 -4.85 10.95
CA ARG A 105 -11.84 -4.31 11.69
C ARG A 105 -12.81 -3.55 10.79
N LEU A 106 -12.30 -2.85 9.77
CA LEU A 106 -13.09 -2.18 8.73
C LEU A 106 -13.68 -3.13 7.67
N GLY A 107 -13.28 -4.39 7.66
CA GLY A 107 -13.74 -5.38 6.69
C GLY A 107 -13.12 -5.27 5.30
N ILE A 108 -12.09 -4.43 5.08
CA ILE A 108 -11.52 -4.22 3.73
C ILE A 108 -10.61 -5.35 3.24
N HIS A 109 -10.31 -6.29 4.13
CA HIS A 109 -9.69 -7.59 3.81
C HIS A 109 -10.68 -8.55 3.11
N ARG A 110 -11.96 -8.17 3.03
CA ARG A 110 -12.98 -8.83 2.25
C ARG A 110 -13.28 -8.04 0.99
N ASP A 111 -13.43 -8.73 -0.13
CA ASP A 111 -13.69 -8.09 -1.40
C ASP A 111 -15.10 -7.47 -1.44
N GLY A 112 -15.16 -6.17 -1.72
CA GLY A 112 -16.41 -5.41 -1.79
C GLY A 112 -17.42 -5.92 -2.81
N SER A 113 -16.99 -6.68 -3.84
CA SER A 113 -17.91 -7.28 -4.81
C SER A 113 -18.84 -8.34 -4.18
N SER A 114 -18.42 -8.96 -3.07
CA SER A 114 -19.28 -9.87 -2.30
C SER A 114 -20.25 -9.14 -1.37
N LEU A 115 -20.05 -7.83 -1.16
CA LEU A 115 -20.78 -6.98 -0.22
C LEU A 115 -21.73 -5.99 -0.91
N SER A 116 -21.98 -6.15 -2.22
CA SER A 116 -22.83 -5.25 -3.03
C SER A 116 -22.44 -3.76 -2.95
N LEU A 117 -21.17 -3.46 -2.72
CA LEU A 117 -20.67 -2.08 -2.73
C LEU A 117 -20.57 -1.54 -4.17
N SER A 118 -20.55 -0.22 -4.31
CA SER A 118 -20.31 0.40 -5.61
C SER A 118 -18.96 -0.06 -6.19
N PRO A 119 -18.80 -0.10 -7.53
CA PRO A 119 -17.52 -0.44 -8.16
C PRO A 119 -16.38 0.47 -7.68
N PHE A 120 -16.69 1.76 -7.48
CA PHE A 120 -15.74 2.76 -6.98
C PHE A 120 -15.30 2.45 -5.54
N ASP A 121 -16.24 2.22 -4.62
CA ASP A 121 -15.91 1.94 -3.22
C ASP A 121 -15.18 0.60 -3.07
N THR A 122 -15.58 -0.40 -3.85
CA THR A 122 -14.89 -1.69 -3.93
C THR A 122 -13.44 -1.49 -4.33
N GLU A 123 -13.19 -0.70 -5.37
CA GLU A 123 -11.86 -0.42 -5.88
C GLU A 123 -11.00 0.38 -4.89
N MET A 124 -11.58 1.38 -4.23
CA MET A 124 -10.89 2.15 -3.19
C MET A 124 -10.49 1.27 -2.00
N ARG A 125 -11.37 0.35 -1.55
CA ARG A 125 -11.06 -0.62 -0.49
C ARG A 125 -9.94 -1.58 -0.89
N ARG A 126 -9.95 -2.09 -2.15
CA ARG A 126 -8.88 -2.93 -2.68
C ARG A 126 -7.53 -2.22 -2.63
N ARG A 127 -7.47 -0.98 -3.12
CA ARG A 127 -6.23 -0.18 -3.15
C ARG A 127 -5.65 0.02 -1.75
N VAL A 128 -6.47 0.39 -0.78
CA VAL A 128 -6.04 0.58 0.61
C VAL A 128 -5.55 -0.72 1.22
N TRP A 129 -6.30 -1.82 1.04
CA TRP A 129 -5.89 -3.11 1.59
C TRP A 129 -4.56 -3.59 1.02
N TRP A 130 -4.39 -3.51 -0.30
CA TRP A 130 -3.15 -3.91 -0.95
C TRP A 130 -1.96 -3.04 -0.50
N GLN A 131 -2.16 -1.73 -0.34
CA GLN A 131 -1.14 -0.85 0.20
C GLN A 131 -0.67 -1.29 1.60
N ILE A 132 -1.61 -1.65 2.48
CA ILE A 132 -1.30 -2.16 3.83
C ILE A 132 -0.49 -3.46 3.75
N VAL A 133 -0.92 -4.40 2.92
CA VAL A 133 -0.21 -5.68 2.72
C VAL A 133 1.23 -5.46 2.27
N PHE A 134 1.49 -4.48 1.41
CA PHE A 134 2.85 -4.19 0.96
C PHE A 134 3.71 -3.49 2.00
N LEU A 135 3.14 -2.55 2.74
CA LEU A 135 3.87 -1.85 3.80
C LEU A 135 4.26 -2.82 4.90
N ASP A 136 3.31 -3.65 5.36
CA ASP A 136 3.57 -4.66 6.38
C ASP A 136 4.58 -5.71 5.92
N GLY A 137 4.42 -6.14 4.68
CA GLY A 137 5.35 -7.04 4.03
C GLY A 137 6.78 -6.51 3.92
N PHE A 138 6.91 -5.24 3.57
CA PHE A 138 8.21 -4.56 3.51
C PHE A 138 8.82 -4.42 4.92
N ALA A 139 8.01 -4.04 5.91
CA ALA A 139 8.45 -3.89 7.29
C ALA A 139 8.94 -5.22 7.89
N ALA A 140 8.16 -6.30 7.72
CA ALA A 140 8.54 -7.64 8.17
C ALA A 140 9.86 -8.13 7.54
N LYS A 141 10.10 -7.77 6.27
CA LYS A 141 11.37 -8.04 5.60
C LYS A 141 12.52 -7.25 6.23
N LEU A 142 12.33 -5.95 6.49
CA LEU A 142 13.36 -5.10 7.08
C LEU A 142 13.76 -5.56 8.48
N CYS A 143 12.81 -5.97 9.31
CA CYS A 143 13.08 -6.38 10.70
C CYS A 143 13.33 -7.89 10.86
N GLY A 144 13.33 -8.67 9.78
CA GLY A 144 13.58 -10.12 9.81
C GLY A 144 12.47 -10.97 10.44
N ALA A 145 11.24 -10.46 10.60
CA ALA A 145 10.15 -11.13 11.32
C ALA A 145 9.55 -12.36 10.58
N GLY A 146 9.85 -12.56 9.28
CA GLY A 146 9.51 -13.77 8.52
C GLY A 146 8.01 -14.02 8.22
N TYR A 147 7.08 -13.44 8.99
CA TYR A 147 5.63 -13.65 8.85
C TYR A 147 4.84 -12.34 8.61
N PRO A 148 4.67 -11.94 7.35
CA PRO A 148 3.93 -10.74 6.96
C PRO A 148 2.44 -11.00 6.72
N ALA A 149 1.65 -9.92 6.72
CA ALA A 149 0.19 -9.95 6.53
C ALA A 149 -0.27 -10.64 5.23
N TRP A 150 0.58 -10.76 4.20
CA TRP A 150 0.23 -11.54 3.01
C TRP A 150 0.08 -13.04 3.27
N LEU A 151 0.51 -13.56 4.42
CA LEU A 151 0.25 -14.96 4.81
C LEU A 151 -1.12 -15.13 5.48
N ALA A 152 -1.75 -14.03 5.92
CA ALA A 152 -3.10 -14.07 6.48
C ALA A 152 -4.16 -14.38 5.40
N LYS A 153 -5.26 -15.00 5.82
CA LYS A 153 -6.41 -15.30 4.95
C LYS A 153 -7.20 -14.02 4.65
N PHE A 154 -7.23 -13.60 3.39
CA PHE A 154 -8.08 -12.53 2.85
C PHE A 154 -8.46 -12.83 1.39
N ASP A 155 -9.56 -12.28 0.91
CA ASP A 155 -10.12 -12.57 -0.43
C ASP A 155 -10.23 -11.33 -1.36
N THR A 156 -9.76 -10.17 -0.89
CA THR A 156 -9.65 -8.93 -1.67
C THR A 156 -8.94 -9.16 -3.01
N LYS A 157 -9.65 -8.90 -4.12
CA LYS A 157 -9.12 -9.04 -5.48
C LYS A 157 -8.08 -7.94 -5.77
N LEU A 158 -7.34 -8.10 -6.85
CA LEU A 158 -6.40 -7.08 -7.31
C LEU A 158 -7.12 -5.78 -7.70
N PRO A 159 -6.50 -4.61 -7.46
CA PRO A 159 -6.98 -3.33 -7.97
C PRO A 159 -6.96 -3.30 -9.51
N LEU A 160 -7.94 -2.64 -10.12
CA LEU A 160 -8.03 -2.46 -11.56
C LEU A 160 -7.00 -1.44 -12.07
N ILE A 161 -6.07 -1.86 -12.93
CA ILE A 161 -5.10 -0.96 -13.57
C ILE A 161 -5.83 -0.08 -14.60
N ILE A 162 -6.13 1.17 -14.25
CA ILE A 162 -6.50 2.20 -15.22
C ILE A 162 -5.19 2.87 -15.66
N ALA A 163 -4.98 3.00 -16.97
CA ALA A 163 -3.70 3.36 -17.58
C ALA A 163 -3.02 4.57 -16.91
N GLY A 164 -1.90 4.30 -16.24
CA GLY A 164 -1.11 5.27 -15.49
C GLY A 164 -0.10 4.52 -14.63
N ALA A 165 1.13 4.40 -15.11
CA ALA A 165 2.19 3.67 -14.43
C ALA A 165 2.51 4.34 -13.07
N THR A 166 2.69 3.54 -12.00
CA THR A 166 4.03 3.27 -11.41
C THR A 166 3.91 2.41 -10.13
N GLU A 167 2.84 2.54 -9.35
CA GLU A 167 2.69 1.76 -8.09
C GLU A 167 1.75 0.55 -8.21
N MET A 168 0.67 0.64 -9.00
CA MET A 168 -0.28 -0.47 -9.15
C MET A 168 0.24 -1.64 -9.98
N LEU A 169 1.14 -1.39 -10.94
CA LEU A 169 1.82 -2.47 -11.65
C LEU A 169 2.72 -3.26 -10.69
N PHE A 170 3.41 -2.58 -9.79
CA PHE A 170 4.23 -3.21 -8.77
C PHE A 170 3.38 -3.99 -7.75
N CYS A 171 2.19 -3.48 -7.41
CA CYS A 171 1.19 -4.20 -6.63
C CYS A 171 0.78 -5.52 -7.29
N CYS A 172 0.44 -5.49 -8.59
CA CYS A 172 0.07 -6.69 -9.34
C CYS A 172 1.23 -7.69 -9.45
N ILE A 173 2.46 -7.22 -9.70
CA ILE A 173 3.65 -8.08 -9.76
C ILE A 173 3.89 -8.77 -8.40
N ARG A 174 3.86 -8.01 -7.30
CA ARG A 174 4.05 -8.58 -5.97
C ARG A 174 2.92 -9.52 -5.56
N TYR A 175 1.69 -9.27 -5.99
CA TYR A 175 0.59 -10.20 -5.81
C TYR A 175 0.81 -11.51 -6.54
N GLU A 176 1.20 -11.47 -7.82
CA GLU A 176 1.50 -12.67 -8.60
C GLU A 176 2.62 -13.48 -7.95
N VAL A 177 3.68 -12.80 -7.47
CA VAL A 177 4.74 -13.41 -6.66
C VAL A 177 4.17 -14.04 -5.39
N SER A 178 3.32 -13.31 -4.66
CA SER A 178 2.71 -13.78 -3.41
C SER A 178 1.80 -15.00 -3.62
N GLN A 179 1.02 -15.03 -4.71
CA GLN A 179 0.20 -16.17 -5.08
C GLN A 179 1.04 -17.36 -5.52
N ALA A 180 2.15 -17.12 -6.24
CA ALA A 180 3.10 -18.17 -6.57
C ALA A 180 3.72 -18.79 -5.32
N ILE A 181 4.13 -17.97 -4.34
CA ILE A 181 4.65 -18.43 -3.04
C ILE A 181 3.58 -19.19 -2.25
N ARG A 182 2.35 -18.68 -2.15
CA ARG A 182 1.23 -19.39 -1.50
C ARG A 182 0.94 -20.73 -2.16
N LYS A 183 0.99 -20.79 -3.50
CA LYS A 183 0.82 -22.03 -4.25
C LYS A 183 1.97 -23.00 -3.95
N ALA A 184 3.22 -22.53 -3.94
CA ALA A 184 4.40 -23.33 -3.61
C ALA A 184 4.35 -23.87 -2.16
N ASN A 185 3.95 -23.05 -1.18
CA ASN A 185 3.81 -23.49 0.21
C ASN A 185 2.68 -24.52 0.40
N ARG A 186 1.53 -24.34 -0.29
CA ARG A 186 0.46 -25.35 -0.29
C ARG A 186 0.89 -26.68 -0.92
N PHE A 187 1.76 -26.65 -1.92
CA PHE A 187 2.37 -27.87 -2.47
C PHE A 187 3.43 -28.47 -1.54
N GLY A 188 4.17 -27.63 -0.81
CA GLY A 188 5.15 -28.08 0.19
C GLY A 188 4.51 -28.79 1.40
N ASP A 189 3.34 -28.34 1.86
CA ASP A 189 2.61 -29.03 2.94
C ASP A 189 2.02 -30.38 2.49
N GLY A 190 1.73 -30.55 1.19
CA GLY A 190 1.30 -31.84 0.61
C GLY A 190 2.44 -32.82 0.30
N HIS A 191 3.69 -32.42 0.50
CA HIS A 191 4.89 -33.22 0.22
C HIS A 191 5.78 -33.45 1.45
N ARG A 192 5.29 -33.15 2.66
CA ARG A 192 5.95 -33.58 3.90
C ARG A 192 5.83 -35.09 4.17
N GLU A 193 5.16 -35.85 3.29
CA GLU A 193 5.13 -37.32 3.33
C GLU A 193 6.01 -38.02 2.27
N ALA A 194 6.79 -37.32 1.43
CA ALA A 194 7.68 -38.03 0.50
C ALA A 194 8.98 -37.27 0.23
N HIS A 195 10.10 -37.95 0.50
CA HIS A 195 11.48 -37.49 0.37
C HIS A 195 11.87 -36.97 -1.04
N GLY A 196 12.61 -35.85 -1.09
CA GLY A 196 13.74 -35.62 -2.01
C GLY A 196 13.56 -34.70 -3.24
N GLY A 197 14.37 -33.63 -3.35
CA GLY A 197 14.79 -33.06 -4.65
C GLY A 197 14.83 -31.51 -4.81
N PRO A 198 15.93 -30.90 -5.32
CA PRO A 198 16.05 -29.44 -5.58
C PRO A 198 15.33 -28.93 -6.85
N SER A 199 14.41 -29.68 -7.47
CA SER A 199 13.93 -29.41 -8.83
C SER A 199 12.74 -28.43 -8.92
N THR A 200 12.02 -28.19 -7.83
CA THR A 200 10.74 -27.45 -7.85
C THR A 200 10.90 -25.93 -7.87
N PHE A 201 11.93 -25.39 -7.22
CA PHE A 201 12.19 -23.94 -7.15
C PHE A 201 12.55 -23.34 -8.52
N LEU A 202 13.36 -24.06 -9.30
CA LEU A 202 13.83 -23.64 -10.63
C LEU A 202 12.67 -23.62 -11.66
N GLN A 203 11.71 -24.54 -11.53
CA GLN A 203 10.52 -24.57 -12.39
C GLN A 203 9.58 -23.38 -12.12
N VAL A 204 9.39 -23.01 -10.85
CA VAL A 204 8.59 -21.84 -10.46
C VAL A 204 9.23 -20.54 -10.97
N GLN A 205 10.55 -20.40 -10.81
CA GLN A 205 11.31 -19.24 -11.28
C GLN A 205 11.22 -19.08 -12.81
N THR A 206 11.32 -20.19 -13.56
CA THR A 206 11.23 -20.18 -15.03
C THR A 206 9.82 -19.83 -15.53
N SER A 207 8.78 -20.29 -14.83
CA SER A 207 7.38 -19.97 -15.15
C SER A 207 7.06 -18.49 -14.87
N LEU A 208 7.58 -17.95 -13.76
CA LEU A 208 7.43 -16.54 -13.40
C LEU A 208 8.10 -15.62 -14.43
N LEU A 209 9.33 -15.93 -14.83
CA LEU A 209 10.09 -15.16 -15.83
C LEU A 209 9.40 -15.16 -17.21
N LYS A 210 8.82 -16.29 -17.63
CA LYS A 210 8.04 -16.37 -18.89
C LYS A 210 6.74 -15.57 -18.84
N ARG A 211 6.13 -15.37 -17.68
CA ARG A 211 4.90 -14.57 -17.52
C ARG A 211 5.19 -13.08 -17.36
N ILE A 212 6.28 -12.73 -16.67
CA ILE A 212 6.79 -11.35 -16.61
C ILE A 212 7.17 -10.86 -18.02
N LYS A 213 7.86 -11.67 -18.82
CA LYS A 213 8.15 -11.34 -20.22
C LYS A 213 6.89 -11.12 -21.06
N ARG A 214 5.84 -11.93 -20.87
CA ARG A 214 4.54 -11.74 -21.55
C ARG A 214 3.85 -10.44 -21.16
N LEU A 215 3.85 -10.09 -19.87
CA LEU A 215 3.28 -8.84 -19.37
C LEU A 215 4.05 -7.60 -19.84
N MET A 216 5.38 -7.72 -20.00
CA MET A 216 6.21 -6.66 -20.57
C MET A 216 5.99 -6.50 -22.08
N ASN A 217 5.87 -7.60 -22.83
CA ASN A 217 5.65 -7.56 -24.28
C ASN A 217 4.24 -7.04 -24.66
N TRP A 218 3.21 -7.33 -23.86
CA TRP A 218 1.86 -6.77 -24.07
C TRP A 218 1.83 -5.23 -24.08
N LYS A 219 2.79 -4.59 -23.40
CA LYS A 219 2.96 -3.13 -23.37
C LYS A 219 3.57 -2.57 -24.66
N GLN A 220 4.24 -3.41 -25.44
CA GLN A 220 4.81 -3.04 -26.74
C GLN A 220 3.75 -3.10 -27.85
N ASP A 221 2.88 -4.12 -27.83
CA ASP A 221 1.80 -4.27 -28.82
C ASP A 221 0.75 -3.15 -28.74
N PHE A 222 0.57 -2.54 -27.55
CA PHE A 222 -0.32 -1.38 -27.36
C PHE A 222 0.29 -0.04 -27.79
N ARG A 223 1.62 0.05 -27.96
CA ARG A 223 2.30 1.27 -28.46
C ARG A 223 2.34 1.33 -29.99
N THR A 224 2.08 0.23 -30.67
CA THR A 224 2.09 0.14 -32.15
C THR A 224 0.70 0.19 -32.77
N SER A 225 -0.35 0.41 -31.97
CA SER A 225 -1.76 0.40 -32.41
C SER A 225 -2.46 1.76 -32.25
N THR A 226 -1.70 2.85 -32.19
CA THR A 226 -2.14 4.25 -32.34
C THR A 226 -1.26 4.91 -33.38
#